data_AF-A0A1L5J5E4-F1
#
_entry.id   AF-A0A1L5J5E4-F1
#
_cell.length_a   1.000
_cell.length_b   1.000
_cell.length_c   1.000
_cell.angle_alpha   90.00
_cell.angle_beta   90.00
_cell.angle_gamma   90.00
#
_symmetry.space_group_name_H-M   'P 1'
#
loop_
_entity.id
_entity.type
_entity.pdbx_description
1 polymer ?
#
loop_
_entity_poly.entity_id
_entity_poly.type
_entity_poly.pdbx_seq_one_letter_code
_entity_poly.pdbx_strand_id
1 'polypeptide(L)'
;GGTSNFLAWGEFPESAKEPESLFMPRGVIMKRNLGGVKMAHQNKVTEDVTRAWYEKGGAKHPYEGETRPLEENPKYKPGDGQYSWFKAPRYEGQPCEVGPLTRVLVAYANGHKEIKPIVDNVLKTLGVPAAALFSTLGRTAARGIEALAIGERNQTWVAELVENIKSGDTKTYQAYEMPDSGMGVGLNDVPRGSLGHWVQIKNKKIKNYQYVVPST
;
A
#
# COMPACT_ATOMS: atom_id res chain seq x y z
N GLY A 1 -10.06 16.96 -7.98
CA GLY A 1 -9.84 15.85 -7.02
C GLY A 1 -8.39 15.39 -7.00
N GLY A 2 -7.45 16.32 -6.75
CA GLY A 2 -6.05 15.99 -6.52
C GLY A 2 -5.76 15.90 -5.01
N THR A 3 -4.83 15.04 -4.63
CA THR A 3 -4.37 14.84 -3.23
C THR A 3 -2.91 15.28 -3.11
N SER A 4 -2.34 15.24 -1.90
CA SER A 4 -1.03 15.86 -1.63
C SER A 4 0.03 14.89 -1.11
N ASN A 5 -0.38 13.83 -0.41
CA ASN A 5 0.53 12.85 0.16
C ASN A 5 0.17 11.46 -0.37
N PHE A 6 1.17 10.62 -0.58
CA PHE A 6 1.03 9.33 -1.23
C PHE A 6 1.88 8.28 -0.50
N LEU A 7 1.31 7.10 -0.23
CA LEU A 7 1.99 5.96 0.38
C LEU A 7 1.88 4.71 -0.51
N ALA A 8 3.02 4.06 -0.77
CA ALA A 8 3.13 2.74 -1.40
C ALA A 8 3.95 1.81 -0.50
N TRP A 9 3.48 0.59 -0.31
CA TRP A 9 4.29 -0.48 0.28
C TRP A 9 5.19 -1.18 -0.73
N GLY A 10 4.86 -1.05 -2.02
CA GLY A 10 5.49 -1.75 -3.11
C GLY A 10 4.97 -3.18 -3.25
N GLU A 11 5.25 -3.80 -4.40
CA GLU A 11 4.78 -5.14 -4.75
C GLU A 11 5.70 -5.81 -5.77
N PHE A 12 5.55 -7.13 -5.89
CA PHE A 12 6.30 -8.03 -6.79
C PHE A 12 7.80 -8.06 -6.45
N PRO A 13 8.18 -8.78 -5.37
CA PRO A 13 9.58 -8.97 -5.02
C PRO A 13 10.30 -9.83 -6.07
N GLU A 14 11.41 -9.31 -6.58
CA GLU A 14 12.22 -9.99 -7.61
C GLU A 14 13.42 -10.74 -7.00
N SER A 15 13.64 -10.58 -5.70
CA SER A 15 14.59 -11.36 -4.90
C SER A 15 14.27 -11.25 -3.41
N ALA A 16 14.96 -12.00 -2.56
CA ALA A 16 14.83 -11.95 -1.11
C ALA A 16 15.24 -10.61 -0.46
N LYS A 17 15.79 -9.66 -1.22
CA LYS A 17 16.18 -8.33 -0.73
C LYS A 17 15.00 -7.37 -0.76
N GLU A 18 14.07 -7.54 0.17
CA GLU A 18 12.92 -6.66 0.28
C GLU A 18 13.16 -5.52 1.28
N PRO A 19 12.75 -4.27 0.96
CA PRO A 19 11.92 -3.87 -0.18
C PRO A 19 12.69 -3.47 -1.45
N GLU A 20 14.02 -3.55 -1.48
CA GLU A 20 14.85 -3.06 -2.58
C GLU A 20 14.60 -3.78 -3.92
N SER A 21 14.11 -5.02 -3.86
CA SER A 21 13.82 -5.88 -5.01
C SER A 21 12.42 -5.73 -5.58
N LEU A 22 11.56 -4.88 -5.00
CA LEU A 22 10.18 -4.75 -5.46
C LEU A 22 10.13 -4.04 -6.82
N PHE A 23 9.54 -4.70 -7.83
CA PHE A 23 9.32 -4.10 -9.14
C PHE A 23 8.43 -2.85 -9.05
N MET A 24 7.37 -2.90 -8.23
CA MET A 24 6.66 -1.70 -7.81
C MET A 24 7.32 -1.19 -6.53
N PRO A 25 8.08 -0.07 -6.58
CA PRO A 25 8.90 0.33 -5.44
C PRO A 25 8.06 0.83 -4.26
N ARG A 26 8.56 0.55 -3.06
CA ARG A 26 8.07 1.13 -1.80
C ARG A 26 8.43 2.61 -1.72
N GLY A 27 7.52 3.44 -1.21
CA GLY A 27 7.85 4.83 -0.95
C GLY A 27 6.72 5.67 -0.40
N VAL A 28 7.09 6.85 0.12
CA VAL A 28 6.17 7.88 0.56
C VAL A 28 6.54 9.22 -0.08
N ILE A 29 5.53 9.92 -0.60
CA ILE A 29 5.65 11.26 -1.18
C ILE A 29 4.81 12.19 -0.34
N MET A 30 5.41 13.26 0.19
CA MET A 30 4.70 14.27 0.96
C MET A 30 4.61 15.58 0.17
N LYS A 31 3.46 16.25 0.24
CA LYS A 31 3.22 17.56 -0.38
C LYS A 31 3.58 17.59 -1.89
N ARG A 32 3.33 16.49 -2.60
CA ARG A 32 3.65 16.29 -4.03
C ARG A 32 5.14 16.45 -4.38
N ASN A 33 6.04 16.35 -3.41
CA ASN A 33 7.47 16.49 -3.65
C ASN A 33 8.06 15.19 -4.25
N LEU A 34 8.01 15.07 -5.58
CA LEU A 34 8.58 13.92 -6.30
C LEU A 34 10.10 13.83 -6.17
N GLY A 35 10.81 14.94 -5.96
CA GLY A 35 12.26 14.92 -5.73
C GLY A 35 12.65 14.45 -4.32
N GLY A 36 11.67 14.23 -3.43
CA GLY A 36 11.88 13.89 -2.04
C GLY A 36 11.17 12.61 -1.61
N VAL A 37 11.05 11.62 -2.50
CA VAL A 37 10.51 10.30 -2.13
C VAL A 37 11.36 9.71 -1.01
N LYS A 38 10.71 9.21 0.03
CA LYS A 38 11.37 8.52 1.15
C LYS A 38 10.93 7.06 1.20
N MET A 39 11.77 6.22 1.80
CA MET A 39 11.36 4.86 2.14
C MET A 39 10.21 4.90 3.15
N ALA A 40 9.17 4.12 2.89
CA ALA A 40 8.04 4.01 3.80
C ALA A 40 8.32 2.94 4.88
N HIS A 41 7.92 3.23 6.11
CA HIS A 41 8.13 2.38 7.28
C HIS A 41 6.82 2.11 8.02
N GLN A 42 6.52 0.83 8.28
CA GLN A 42 5.24 0.39 8.86
C GLN A 42 4.96 0.99 10.25
N ASN A 43 6.01 1.23 11.05
CA ASN A 43 5.89 1.78 12.40
C ASN A 43 5.38 3.24 12.44
N LYS A 44 5.19 3.88 11.28
CA LYS A 44 4.63 5.22 11.14
C LYS A 44 3.12 5.23 10.90
N VAL A 45 2.48 4.07 10.78
CA VAL A 45 1.05 3.93 10.55
C VAL A 45 0.29 4.01 11.87
N THR A 46 -0.78 4.80 11.89
CA THR A 46 -1.74 4.83 12.99
C THR A 46 -3.17 4.85 12.46
N GLU A 47 -4.11 4.26 13.16
CA GLU A 47 -5.55 4.37 12.87
C GLU A 47 -6.24 5.25 13.92
N ASP A 48 -6.89 6.32 13.48
CA ASP A 48 -7.68 7.21 14.33
C ASP A 48 -9.17 6.81 14.32
N VAL A 49 -9.83 6.89 15.47
CA VAL A 49 -11.25 6.55 15.62
C VAL A 49 -12.13 7.74 16.04
N THR A 50 -11.56 8.95 16.12
CA THR A 50 -12.26 10.16 16.58
C THR A 50 -13.55 10.43 15.80
N ARG A 51 -13.57 10.08 14.51
CA ARG A 51 -14.68 10.27 13.58
C ARG A 51 -15.41 8.98 13.20
N ALA A 52 -14.99 7.86 13.75
CA ALA A 52 -15.46 6.53 13.40
C ALA A 52 -16.34 5.96 14.53
N TRP A 53 -17.30 5.09 14.21
CA TRP A 53 -18.25 4.51 15.18
C TRP A 53 -17.63 3.40 16.05
N TYR A 54 -16.55 3.74 16.74
CA TYR A 54 -15.89 2.90 17.73
C TYR A 54 -15.83 3.60 19.10
N GLU A 55 -15.55 2.84 20.16
CA GLU A 55 -15.22 3.40 21.47
C GLU A 55 -14.13 4.48 21.35
N LYS A 56 -14.28 5.58 22.11
CA LYS A 56 -13.33 6.69 22.07
C LYS A 56 -11.95 6.23 22.55
N GLY A 57 -10.92 6.64 21.81
CA GLY A 57 -9.53 6.37 22.14
C GLY A 57 -8.59 7.20 21.27
N GLY A 58 -7.30 7.22 21.65
CA GLY A 58 -6.26 7.83 20.82
C GLY A 58 -5.96 6.99 19.58
N ALA A 59 -5.32 7.60 18.57
CA ALA A 59 -4.85 6.88 17.40
C ALA A 59 -3.83 5.79 17.79
N LYS A 60 -3.97 4.58 17.24
CA LYS A 60 -3.13 3.42 17.59
C LYS A 60 -2.40 2.86 16.38
N HIS A 61 -1.19 2.37 16.60
CA HIS A 61 -0.52 1.53 15.62
C HIS A 61 -1.27 0.18 15.48
N PRO A 62 -1.39 -0.43 14.29
CA PRO A 62 -2.16 -1.67 14.11
C PRO A 62 -1.76 -2.84 15.02
N TYR A 63 -0.49 -2.96 15.40
CA TYR A 63 -0.09 -3.95 16.42
C TYR A 63 -0.87 -3.80 17.74
N GLU A 64 -1.15 -2.57 18.16
CA GLU A 64 -1.91 -2.23 19.37
C GLU A 64 -3.36 -1.86 19.04
N GLY A 65 -3.78 -2.09 17.80
CA GLY A 65 -5.08 -1.67 17.31
C GLY A 65 -6.21 -2.40 18.03
N GLU A 66 -7.31 -1.67 18.22
CA GLU A 66 -8.55 -2.14 18.80
C GLU A 66 -9.69 -1.97 17.80
N THR A 67 -10.65 -2.88 17.86
CA THR A 67 -11.87 -2.84 17.04
C THR A 67 -13.05 -3.06 17.97
N ARG A 68 -13.50 -1.97 18.62
CA ARG A 68 -14.60 -1.98 19.59
C ARG A 68 -15.74 -1.09 19.09
N PRO A 69 -16.70 -1.64 18.34
CA PRO A 69 -17.86 -0.89 17.86
C PRO A 69 -18.64 -0.26 19.00
N LEU A 70 -19.34 0.85 18.74
CA LEU A 70 -20.33 1.37 19.69
C LEU A 70 -21.45 0.34 19.88
N GLU A 71 -21.87 0.12 21.14
CA GLU A 71 -23.00 -0.77 21.45
C GLU A 71 -24.34 -0.19 20.96
N GLU A 72 -24.49 1.13 21.03
CA GLU A 72 -25.67 1.83 20.54
C GLU A 72 -25.62 2.00 19.02
N ASN A 73 -26.80 1.99 18.37
CA ASN A 73 -26.92 2.29 16.95
C ASN A 73 -26.40 3.72 16.67
N PRO A 74 -25.30 3.87 15.91
CA PRO A 74 -24.68 5.16 15.75
C PRO A 74 -25.54 6.10 14.92
N LYS A 75 -25.63 7.37 15.35
CA LYS A 75 -26.27 8.43 14.58
C LYS A 75 -25.25 9.07 13.66
N TYR A 76 -25.59 9.21 12.38
CA TYR A 76 -24.76 9.93 11.40
C TYR A 76 -24.70 11.42 11.75
N LYS A 77 -23.52 11.88 12.20
CA LYS A 77 -23.27 13.27 12.62
C LYS A 77 -22.04 13.82 11.89
N PRO A 78 -22.19 14.28 10.63
CA PRO A 78 -21.09 14.89 9.89
C PRO A 78 -20.67 16.22 10.55
N GLY A 79 -19.40 16.61 10.38
CA GLY A 79 -18.84 17.80 11.03
C GLY A 79 -17.99 17.43 12.23
N ASP A 80 -18.47 17.76 13.43
CA ASP A 80 -17.77 17.53 14.70
C ASP A 80 -18.13 16.18 15.38
N GLY A 81 -19.02 15.37 14.80
CA GLY A 81 -19.37 14.04 15.26
C GLY A 81 -18.65 12.86 14.58
N GLN A 82 -19.12 11.64 14.89
CA GLN A 82 -18.75 10.39 14.22
C GLN A 82 -19.71 10.10 13.07
N TYR A 83 -19.20 9.59 11.95
CA TYR A 83 -19.98 9.47 10.71
C TYR A 83 -19.64 8.26 9.83
N SER A 84 -18.75 7.36 10.28
CA SER A 84 -18.24 6.26 9.44
C SER A 84 -17.90 5.02 10.25
N TRP A 85 -18.00 3.84 9.62
CA TRP A 85 -17.43 2.59 10.14
C TRP A 85 -15.95 2.44 9.79
N PHE A 86 -15.43 3.22 8.85
CA PHE A 86 -13.99 3.24 8.60
C PHE A 86 -13.29 3.97 9.74
N LYS A 87 -12.25 3.35 10.31
CA LYS A 87 -11.20 4.08 11.02
C LYS A 87 -10.50 5.04 10.05
N ALA A 88 -9.62 5.89 10.54
CA ALA A 88 -8.95 6.90 9.74
C ALA A 88 -7.43 6.70 9.78
N PRO A 89 -6.84 5.88 8.90
CA PRO A 89 -5.40 5.65 8.85
C PRO A 89 -4.63 6.93 8.54
N ARG A 90 -3.46 7.07 9.17
CA ARG A 90 -2.51 8.16 8.97
C ARG A 90 -1.10 7.59 8.89
N TYR A 91 -0.29 8.18 8.03
CA TYR A 91 1.15 7.93 7.96
C TYR A 91 1.87 9.17 8.47
N GLU A 92 2.61 9.06 9.57
CA GLU A 92 3.23 10.21 10.27
C GLU A 92 2.20 11.33 10.57
N GLY A 93 0.98 10.94 10.97
CA GLY A 93 -0.12 11.86 11.25
C GLY A 93 -0.78 12.47 10.00
N GLN A 94 -0.30 12.17 8.80
CA GLN A 94 -0.83 12.73 7.54
C GLN A 94 -1.78 11.77 6.83
N PRO A 95 -2.88 12.27 6.23
CA PRO A 95 -3.68 11.48 5.31
C PRO A 95 -2.89 11.27 4.01
N CYS A 96 -2.88 10.03 3.50
CA CYS A 96 -2.18 9.67 2.27
C CYS A 96 -3.12 8.98 1.29
N GLU A 97 -3.02 9.34 0.01
CA GLU A 97 -3.60 8.55 -1.08
C GLU A 97 -2.73 7.30 -1.30
N VAL A 98 -3.39 6.17 -1.52
CA VAL A 98 -2.77 4.90 -1.92
C VAL A 98 -3.38 4.46 -3.25
N GLY A 99 -2.75 3.50 -3.93
CA GLY A 99 -3.27 2.94 -5.18
C GLY A 99 -2.43 3.23 -6.41
N PRO A 100 -3.00 3.05 -7.62
CA PRO A 100 -2.23 3.07 -8.86
C PRO A 100 -1.50 4.40 -9.09
N LEU A 101 -2.14 5.53 -8.79
CA LEU A 101 -1.49 6.83 -8.91
C LEU A 101 -0.23 6.90 -8.04
N THR A 102 -0.33 6.48 -6.78
CA THR A 102 0.77 6.49 -5.85
C THR A 102 1.95 5.64 -6.32
N ARG A 103 1.70 4.38 -6.72
CA ARG A 103 2.78 3.49 -7.18
C ARG A 103 3.44 3.99 -8.45
N VAL A 104 2.67 4.49 -9.41
CA VAL A 104 3.21 5.11 -10.62
C VAL A 104 4.06 6.33 -10.29
N LEU A 105 3.64 7.19 -9.36
CA LEU A 105 4.42 8.36 -8.95
C LEU A 105 5.73 7.98 -8.25
N VAL A 106 5.70 7.00 -7.35
CA VAL A 106 6.90 6.49 -6.66
C VAL A 106 7.88 5.87 -7.67
N ALA A 107 7.38 5.01 -8.57
CA ALA A 107 8.18 4.43 -9.65
C ALA A 107 8.78 5.50 -10.57
N TYR A 108 7.97 6.47 -10.99
CA TYR A 108 8.41 7.57 -11.85
C TYR A 108 9.52 8.41 -11.20
N ALA A 109 9.33 8.78 -9.95
CA ALA A 109 10.26 9.59 -9.18
C ALA A 109 11.59 8.87 -8.91
N ASN A 110 11.55 7.55 -8.70
CA ASN A 110 12.75 6.72 -8.57
C ASN A 110 13.43 6.41 -9.92
N GLY A 111 12.92 6.93 -11.03
CA GLY A 111 13.49 6.69 -12.36
C GLY A 111 13.34 5.24 -12.82
N HIS A 112 12.28 4.56 -12.41
CA HIS A 112 12.05 3.14 -12.74
C HIS A 112 12.11 2.91 -14.25
N LYS A 113 13.07 2.09 -14.70
CA LYS A 113 13.46 1.97 -16.11
C LYS A 113 12.33 1.53 -17.03
N GLU A 114 11.43 0.69 -16.53
CA GLU A 114 10.32 0.15 -17.32
C GLU A 114 9.03 0.98 -17.21
N ILE A 115 8.83 1.70 -16.10
CA ILE A 115 7.56 2.41 -15.84
C ILE A 115 7.65 3.86 -16.29
N LYS A 116 8.78 4.51 -16.07
CA LYS A 116 9.00 5.92 -16.44
C LYS A 116 8.74 6.19 -17.94
N PRO A 117 9.21 5.37 -18.90
CA PRO A 117 8.91 5.58 -20.31
C PRO A 117 7.42 5.51 -20.65
N ILE A 118 6.67 4.63 -19.98
CA ILE A 118 5.21 4.50 -20.17
C ILE A 118 4.52 5.80 -19.71
N VAL A 119 4.90 6.31 -18.54
CA VAL A 119 4.38 7.59 -18.02
C VAL A 119 4.70 8.74 -18.97
N ASP A 120 5.96 8.86 -19.39
CA ASP A 120 6.41 9.92 -20.31
C ASP A 120 5.65 9.85 -21.65
N ASN A 121 5.40 8.65 -22.18
CA ASN A 121 4.62 8.46 -23.39
C ASN A 121 3.16 8.92 -23.22
N VAL A 122 2.52 8.57 -22.11
CA VAL A 122 1.13 9.00 -21.83
C VAL A 122 1.06 10.53 -21.70
N LEU A 123 1.97 11.15 -20.95
CA LEU A 123 2.04 12.61 -20.79
C LEU A 123 2.25 13.32 -22.13
N LYS A 124 3.18 12.82 -22.95
CA LYS A 124 3.45 13.34 -24.30
C LYS A 124 2.23 13.21 -25.21
N THR A 125 1.59 12.04 -25.23
CA THR A 125 0.41 11.77 -26.07
C THR A 125 -0.75 12.69 -25.72
N LEU A 126 -0.95 12.97 -24.43
CA LEU A 126 -2.00 13.86 -23.95
C LEU A 126 -1.62 15.35 -24.03
N GLY A 127 -0.35 15.68 -24.29
CA GLY A 127 0.14 17.05 -24.33
C GLY A 127 0.08 17.76 -22.96
N VAL A 128 0.25 17.02 -21.86
CA VAL A 128 0.11 17.56 -20.49
C VAL A 128 1.42 17.44 -19.69
N PRO A 129 1.69 18.38 -18.76
CA PRO A 129 2.85 18.28 -17.88
C PRO A 129 2.65 17.19 -16.82
N ALA A 130 3.74 16.70 -16.21
CA ALA A 130 3.69 15.69 -15.13
C ALA A 130 2.80 16.10 -13.95
N ALA A 131 2.65 17.40 -13.68
CA ALA A 131 1.75 17.92 -12.66
C ALA A 131 0.27 17.51 -12.88
N ALA A 132 -0.13 17.20 -14.11
CA ALA A 132 -1.47 16.72 -14.44
C ALA A 132 -1.79 15.35 -13.82
N LEU A 133 -0.78 14.57 -13.41
CA LEU A 133 -0.96 13.31 -12.70
C LEU A 133 -1.65 13.50 -11.34
N PHE A 134 -1.49 14.65 -10.69
CA PHE A 134 -2.12 14.97 -9.40
C PHE A 134 -3.60 15.37 -9.55
N SER A 135 -4.38 14.56 -10.25
CA SER A 135 -5.77 14.85 -10.59
C SER A 135 -6.61 13.58 -10.70
N THR A 136 -7.92 13.74 -10.86
CA THR A 136 -8.82 12.63 -11.18
C THR A 136 -8.43 11.94 -12.49
N LEU A 137 -8.11 12.71 -13.52
CA LEU A 137 -7.66 12.19 -14.81
C LEU A 137 -6.34 11.43 -14.66
N GLY A 138 -5.38 12.01 -13.92
CA GLY A 138 -4.10 11.38 -13.62
C GLY A 138 -4.24 10.04 -12.91
N ARG A 139 -5.15 9.95 -11.93
CA ARG A 139 -5.46 8.69 -11.24
C ARG A 139 -6.05 7.63 -12.17
N THR A 140 -6.88 8.04 -13.12
CA THR A 140 -7.43 7.13 -14.14
C THR A 140 -6.35 6.65 -15.10
N ALA A 141 -5.51 7.56 -15.60
CA ALA A 141 -4.38 7.22 -16.45
C ALA A 141 -3.39 6.29 -15.76
N ALA A 142 -3.06 6.56 -14.48
CA ALA A 142 -2.14 5.74 -13.69
C ALA A 142 -2.61 4.28 -13.56
N ARG A 143 -3.92 4.04 -13.47
CA ARG A 143 -4.45 2.66 -13.48
C ARG A 143 -4.14 1.92 -14.78
N GLY A 144 -4.23 2.60 -15.93
CA GLY A 144 -3.86 2.02 -17.22
C GLY A 144 -2.35 1.82 -17.37
N ILE A 145 -1.56 2.80 -16.93
CA ILE A 145 -0.08 2.73 -16.91
C ILE A 145 0.39 1.53 -16.09
N GLU A 146 -0.14 1.38 -14.87
CA GLU A 146 0.17 0.26 -13.99
C GLU A 146 -0.21 -1.08 -14.62
N ALA A 147 -1.43 -1.18 -15.17
CA ALA A 147 -1.88 -2.41 -15.81
C ALA A 147 -0.99 -2.82 -16.98
N LEU A 148 -0.56 -1.87 -17.80
CA LEU A 148 0.39 -2.12 -18.89
C LEU A 148 1.75 -2.57 -18.36
N ALA A 149 2.33 -1.84 -17.41
CA ALA A 149 3.64 -2.17 -16.85
C ALA A 149 3.68 -3.58 -16.22
N ILE A 150 2.66 -3.93 -15.43
CA ILE A 150 2.55 -5.26 -14.83
C ILE A 150 2.29 -6.32 -15.90
N GLY A 151 1.45 -6.02 -16.90
CA GLY A 151 1.16 -6.93 -18.01
C GLY A 151 2.40 -7.30 -18.81
N GLU A 152 3.26 -6.32 -19.12
CA GLU A 152 4.54 -6.57 -19.80
C GLU A 152 5.49 -7.38 -18.90
N ARG A 153 5.63 -7.00 -17.62
CA ARG A 153 6.54 -7.69 -16.69
C ARG A 153 6.12 -9.14 -16.39
N ASN A 154 4.82 -9.44 -16.44
CA ASN A 154 4.29 -10.79 -16.23
C ASN A 154 4.88 -11.81 -17.22
N GLN A 155 5.12 -11.41 -18.48
CA GLN A 155 5.76 -12.28 -19.48
C GLN A 155 7.15 -12.71 -19.03
N THR A 156 7.92 -11.79 -18.43
CA THR A 156 9.25 -12.09 -17.88
C THR A 156 9.16 -13.03 -16.69
N TRP A 157 8.29 -12.78 -15.72
CA TRP A 157 8.14 -13.64 -14.55
C TRP A 157 7.70 -15.07 -14.91
N VAL A 158 6.81 -15.23 -15.90
CA VAL A 158 6.41 -16.55 -16.40
C VAL A 158 7.60 -17.27 -17.04
N ALA A 159 8.41 -16.57 -17.84
CA ALA A 159 9.61 -17.14 -18.43
C ALA A 159 10.64 -17.54 -17.36
N GLU A 160 10.89 -16.69 -16.36
CA GLU A 160 11.77 -16.97 -15.21
C GLU A 160 11.31 -18.21 -14.44
N LEU A 161 10.00 -18.35 -14.20
CA LEU A 161 9.42 -19.54 -13.57
C LEU A 161 9.67 -20.81 -14.40
N VAL A 162 9.43 -20.75 -15.71
CA VAL A 162 9.65 -21.88 -16.62
C VAL A 162 11.12 -22.30 -16.61
N GLU A 163 12.06 -21.35 -16.65
CA GLU A 163 13.48 -21.64 -16.60
C GLU A 163 13.92 -22.17 -15.24
N ASN A 164 13.37 -21.67 -14.12
CA ASN A 164 13.65 -22.21 -12.78
C ASN A 164 13.24 -23.69 -12.69
N ILE A 165 12.05 -24.04 -13.19
CA ILE A 165 11.57 -25.42 -13.24
C ILE A 165 12.46 -26.30 -14.13
N LYS A 166 12.86 -25.81 -15.32
CA LYS A 166 13.77 -26.54 -16.22
C LYS A 166 15.15 -26.77 -15.60
N SER A 167 15.61 -25.86 -14.75
CA SER A 167 16.87 -25.98 -14.00
C SER A 167 16.82 -27.08 -12.92
N GLY A 168 15.63 -27.63 -12.64
CA GLY A 168 15.40 -28.72 -11.69
C GLY A 168 14.82 -28.27 -10.35
N ASP A 169 14.70 -26.96 -10.11
CA ASP A 169 14.06 -26.45 -8.89
C ASP A 169 12.53 -26.45 -9.03
N THR A 170 11.91 -27.40 -8.34
CA THR A 170 10.45 -27.60 -8.29
C THR A 170 9.89 -27.42 -6.88
N LYS A 171 10.70 -26.89 -5.94
CA LYS A 171 10.28 -26.74 -4.55
C LYS A 171 9.29 -25.58 -4.43
N THR A 172 8.10 -25.89 -3.91
CA THR A 172 7.00 -24.91 -3.73
C THR A 172 6.64 -24.67 -2.27
N TYR A 173 7.24 -25.42 -1.34
CA TYR A 173 6.92 -25.36 0.08
C TYR A 173 8.17 -25.49 0.95
N GLN A 174 8.20 -24.70 2.03
CA GLN A 174 9.17 -24.81 3.11
C GLN A 174 8.39 -25.12 4.39
N ALA A 175 8.75 -26.23 5.04
CA ALA A 175 8.16 -26.57 6.34
C ALA A 175 8.49 -25.49 7.39
N TYR A 176 7.52 -25.20 8.25
CA TYR A 176 7.64 -24.25 9.35
C TYR A 176 6.94 -24.79 10.60
N GLU A 177 7.33 -24.27 11.76
CA GLU A 177 6.66 -24.54 13.03
C GLU A 177 6.04 -23.25 13.56
N MET A 178 4.81 -23.34 14.10
CA MET A 178 4.12 -22.19 14.69
C MET A 178 4.80 -21.80 16.00
N PRO A 179 5.36 -20.57 16.13
CA PRO A 179 5.95 -20.14 17.38
C PRO A 179 4.89 -19.98 18.47
N ASP A 180 5.27 -20.21 19.72
CA ASP A 180 4.37 -19.98 20.86
C ASP A 180 3.98 -18.50 20.98
N SER A 181 4.88 -17.57 20.65
CA SER A 181 4.59 -16.14 20.60
C SER A 181 5.42 -15.43 19.54
N GLY A 182 4.90 -14.32 19.02
CA GLY A 182 5.58 -13.52 18.01
C GLY A 182 4.73 -12.39 17.45
N MET A 183 5.35 -11.52 16.68
CA MET A 183 4.68 -10.45 15.93
C MET A 183 5.07 -10.56 14.46
N GLY A 184 4.10 -10.37 13.56
CA GLY A 184 4.32 -10.44 12.12
C GLY A 184 3.64 -9.27 11.42
N VAL A 185 4.21 -8.86 10.29
CA VAL A 185 3.60 -7.87 9.39
C VAL A 185 3.73 -8.36 7.95
N GLY A 186 2.62 -8.30 7.20
CA GLY A 186 2.61 -8.48 5.75
C GLY A 186 2.22 -7.15 5.10
N LEU A 187 3.05 -6.64 4.20
CA LEU A 187 2.83 -5.38 3.50
C LEU A 187 2.81 -5.63 2.00
N ASN A 188 1.72 -5.26 1.36
CA ASN A 188 1.47 -5.53 -0.05
C ASN A 188 0.80 -4.32 -0.69
N ASP A 189 0.91 -4.21 -2.00
CA ASP A 189 0.18 -3.22 -2.77
C ASP A 189 -0.81 -3.93 -3.71
N VAL A 190 -2.07 -3.94 -3.30
CA VAL A 190 -3.17 -4.58 -4.05
C VAL A 190 -3.76 -3.56 -5.06
N PRO A 191 -4.73 -3.93 -5.93
CA PRO A 191 -5.20 -3.04 -7.00
C PRO A 191 -5.67 -1.65 -6.54
N ARG A 192 -6.16 -1.52 -5.30
CA ARG A 192 -6.61 -0.23 -4.74
C ARG A 192 -5.54 0.51 -3.93
N GLY A 193 -4.40 -0.11 -3.63
CA GLY A 193 -3.32 0.53 -2.88
C GLY A 193 -2.71 -0.36 -1.81
N SER A 194 -2.13 0.32 -0.84
CA SER A 194 -1.30 -0.26 0.20
C SER A 194 -2.16 -0.96 1.25
N LEU A 195 -1.96 -2.28 1.36
CA LEU A 195 -2.58 -3.17 2.31
C LEU A 195 -1.53 -3.60 3.34
N GLY A 196 -1.88 -3.52 4.61
CA GLY A 196 -1.04 -4.08 5.68
C GLY A 196 -1.84 -5.00 6.58
N HIS A 197 -1.23 -6.12 6.95
CA HIS A 197 -1.74 -7.07 7.92
C HIS A 197 -0.75 -7.16 9.08
N TRP A 198 -1.21 -6.94 10.31
CA TRP A 198 -0.41 -7.02 11.53
C TRP A 198 -0.99 -8.09 12.44
N VAL A 199 -0.14 -9.04 12.86
CA VAL A 199 -0.54 -10.15 13.72
C VAL A 199 0.31 -10.20 14.98
N GLN A 200 -0.32 -10.46 16.12
CA GLN A 200 0.34 -10.91 17.35
C GLN A 200 -0.09 -12.35 17.63
N ILE A 201 0.88 -13.22 17.91
CA ILE A 201 0.68 -14.62 18.27
C ILE A 201 0.98 -14.80 19.76
N LYS A 202 0.14 -15.55 20.45
CA LYS A 202 0.37 -16.02 21.82
C LYS A 202 -0.27 -17.40 22.02
N ASN A 203 0.47 -18.32 22.62
CA ASN A 203 0.09 -19.72 22.81
C ASN A 203 -0.37 -20.38 21.49
N LYS A 204 0.38 -20.13 20.40
CA LYS A 204 0.08 -20.60 19.04
C LYS A 204 -1.30 -20.16 18.50
N LYS A 205 -1.90 -19.13 19.09
CA LYS A 205 -3.18 -18.52 18.68
C LYS A 205 -2.97 -17.07 18.29
N ILE A 206 -3.86 -16.56 17.45
CA ILE A 206 -3.95 -15.13 17.15
C ILE A 206 -4.42 -14.42 18.43
N LYS A 207 -3.54 -13.60 19.02
CA LYS A 207 -3.85 -12.73 20.15
C LYS A 207 -4.50 -11.42 19.68
N ASN A 208 -3.96 -10.83 18.63
CA ASN A 208 -4.51 -9.65 17.97
C ASN A 208 -4.23 -9.75 16.47
N TYR A 209 -5.18 -9.31 15.65
CA TYR A 209 -5.01 -9.21 14.21
C TYR A 209 -5.70 -7.94 13.73
N GLN A 210 -4.94 -7.06 13.09
CA GLN A 210 -5.46 -5.83 12.51
C GLN A 210 -5.02 -5.77 11.05
N TYR A 211 -5.94 -5.33 10.20
CA TYR A 211 -5.67 -5.08 8.80
C TYR A 211 -6.03 -3.64 8.49
N VAL A 212 -5.15 -2.95 7.77
CA VAL A 212 -5.38 -1.60 7.25
C VAL A 212 -5.46 -1.72 5.74
N VAL A 213 -6.66 -1.52 5.20
CA VAL A 213 -7.01 -1.80 3.80
C VAL A 213 -6.89 -0.51 3.01
N PRO A 214 -6.62 -0.55 1.68
CA PRO A 214 -6.45 0.67 0.90
C PRO A 214 -7.63 1.65 0.91
N SER A 215 -8.84 1.16 1.13
CA SER A 215 -10.06 1.98 1.17
C SER A 215 -10.44 2.46 2.57
N THR A 216 -9.69 2.07 3.61
CA THR A 216 -9.90 2.50 5.01
C THR A 216 -9.41 3.93 5.18
#